data_AF-A0A644VWQ3-F1
#
_entry.id   AF-A0A644VWQ3-F1
#
_cell.length_a   1.000
_cell.length_b   1.000
_cell.length_c   1.000
_cell.angle_alpha   90.00
_cell.angle_beta   90.00
_cell.angle_gamma   90.00
#
_symmetry.space_group_name_H-M   'P 1'
#
loop_
_entity.id
_entity.type
_entity.pdbx_description
1 polymer ?
#
loop_
_entity_poly.entity_id
_entity_poly.type
_entity_poly.pdbx_seq_one_letter_code
_entity_poly.pdbx_strand_id
1 'polypeptide(L)'
;MTVKAEIHTINGFSAHADRDDLLAWATNFATSPLFLITHGEPESSLAFSNTLEKAGMKSVVPSPGQEIQLEPNGAAKAVKFPEHPVLLRGEALPSVLTEILTLASGLRESVPAEGDEDILPLLQSTKVLLETARGKLSAKKA
;
A
#
# COMPACT_ATOMS: atom_id res chain seq x y z
N MET A 1 24.80 22.12 4.76
CA MET A 1 25.31 21.51 3.52
C MET A 1 24.54 22.10 2.35
N THR A 2 25.20 22.34 1.21
CA THR A 2 24.61 22.96 0.01
C THR A 2 24.86 22.06 -1.19
N VAL A 3 23.82 21.74 -1.97
CA VAL A 3 23.94 20.96 -3.20
C VAL A 3 24.57 21.85 -4.29
N LYS A 4 25.66 21.40 -4.92
CA LYS A 4 26.41 22.14 -5.97
C LYS A 4 26.23 21.57 -7.39
N ALA A 5 25.35 20.58 -7.57
CA ALA A 5 25.12 19.92 -8.86
C ALA A 5 24.08 20.68 -9.70
N GLU A 6 24.20 20.61 -11.03
CA GLU A 6 23.18 21.06 -11.97
C GLU A 6 22.04 20.03 -12.03
N ILE A 7 20.79 20.51 -11.90
CA ILE A 7 19.59 19.67 -11.89
C ILE A 7 18.86 19.84 -13.21
N HIS A 8 18.75 18.76 -13.97
CA HIS A 8 17.97 18.70 -15.21
C HIS A 8 16.80 17.74 -15.02
N THR A 9 15.62 18.14 -15.50
CA THR A 9 14.45 17.24 -15.60
C THR A 9 14.23 16.93 -17.07
N ILE A 10 14.32 15.66 -17.43
CA ILE A 10 14.04 15.19 -18.79
C ILE A 10 12.69 14.47 -18.75
N ASN A 11 11.68 15.09 -19.34
CA ASN A 11 10.35 14.50 -19.47
C ASN A 11 10.33 13.51 -20.66
N GLY A 12 9.38 12.57 -20.68
CA GLY A 12 9.13 11.70 -21.84
C GLY A 12 9.90 10.37 -21.91
N PHE A 13 10.71 10.04 -20.89
CA PHE A 13 11.27 8.68 -20.71
C PHE A 13 10.46 7.80 -19.75
N SER A 14 9.44 8.37 -19.10
CA SER A 14 8.51 7.59 -18.29
C SER A 14 7.67 6.70 -19.20
N ALA A 15 7.52 5.42 -18.86
CA ALA A 15 6.62 4.51 -19.58
C ALA A 15 5.14 4.75 -19.24
N HIS A 16 4.84 5.68 -18.33
CA HIS A 16 3.48 6.03 -17.94
C HIS A 16 2.90 7.07 -18.89
N ALA A 17 1.66 6.83 -19.31
CA ALA A 17 0.83 7.80 -20.01
C ALA A 17 0.70 9.08 -19.17
N ASP A 18 0.80 10.23 -19.83
CA ASP A 18 0.53 11.50 -19.17
C ASP A 18 -0.99 11.74 -19.00
N ARG A 19 -1.37 12.90 -18.45
CA ARG A 19 -2.79 13.24 -18.24
C ARG A 19 -3.58 13.21 -19.54
N ASP A 20 -3.03 13.73 -20.62
CA ASP A 20 -3.74 13.89 -21.89
C ASP A 20 -3.85 12.56 -22.61
N ASP A 21 -2.82 11.71 -22.53
CA ASP A 21 -2.86 10.32 -22.98
C ASP A 21 -3.91 9.51 -22.22
N LEU A 22 -3.97 9.62 -20.88
CA LEU A 22 -4.97 8.93 -20.06
C LEU A 22 -6.39 9.43 -20.37
N LEU A 23 -6.58 10.72 -20.59
CA LEU A 23 -7.87 11.28 -20.98
C LEU A 23 -8.29 10.81 -22.37
N ALA A 24 -7.36 10.82 -23.34
CA ALA A 24 -7.60 10.32 -24.69
C ALA A 24 -7.96 8.83 -24.67
N TRP A 25 -7.28 8.04 -23.84
CA TRP A 25 -7.66 6.64 -23.62
C TRP A 25 -9.07 6.51 -23.05
N ALA A 26 -9.40 7.28 -22.02
CA ALA A 26 -10.72 7.22 -21.35
C ALA A 26 -11.89 7.63 -22.27
N THR A 27 -11.67 8.56 -23.21
CA THR A 27 -12.72 9.00 -24.14
C THR A 27 -13.02 8.00 -25.27
N ASN A 28 -12.20 6.96 -25.45
CA ASN A 28 -12.45 5.91 -26.45
C ASN A 28 -13.49 4.87 -26.01
N PHE A 29 -13.96 4.90 -24.76
CA PHE A 29 -15.02 4.00 -24.31
C PHE A 29 -16.38 4.40 -24.89
N ALA A 30 -17.02 3.48 -25.62
CA ALA A 30 -18.39 3.66 -26.13
C ALA A 30 -19.48 3.43 -25.05
N THR A 31 -19.10 2.83 -23.92
CA THR A 31 -19.95 2.67 -22.73
C THR A 31 -19.71 3.83 -21.76
N SER A 32 -20.52 3.93 -20.69
CA SER A 32 -20.30 4.89 -19.60
C SER A 32 -19.78 4.17 -18.34
N PRO A 33 -18.51 3.71 -18.33
CA PRO A 33 -17.95 3.01 -17.19
C PRO A 33 -17.73 3.97 -16.01
N LEU A 34 -17.61 3.38 -14.82
CA LEU A 34 -17.01 4.05 -13.67
C LEU A 34 -15.49 3.82 -13.69
N PHE A 35 -14.72 4.90 -13.67
CA PHE A 35 -13.26 4.87 -13.54
C PHE A 35 -12.85 4.86 -12.07
N LEU A 36 -12.13 3.83 -11.63
CA LEU A 36 -11.52 3.76 -10.31
C LEU A 36 -10.05 4.17 -10.43
N ILE A 37 -9.72 5.36 -9.93
CA ILE A 37 -8.37 5.94 -10.06
C ILE A 37 -7.51 5.49 -8.89
N THR A 38 -6.45 4.76 -9.19
CA THR A 38 -5.50 4.21 -8.21
C THR A 38 -4.07 4.50 -8.64
N HIS A 39 -3.08 4.09 -7.83
CA HIS A 39 -1.66 4.13 -8.17
C HIS A 39 -1.14 5.52 -8.61
N GLY A 40 -1.61 6.58 -7.94
CA GLY A 40 -1.10 7.95 -8.08
C GLY A 40 -0.96 8.60 -6.72
N GLU A 41 -0.21 9.70 -6.66
CA GLU A 41 -0.22 10.56 -5.48
C GLU A 41 -1.64 11.12 -5.26
N PRO A 42 -2.08 11.31 -4.00
CA PRO A 42 -3.45 11.72 -3.71
C PRO A 42 -3.91 12.93 -4.53
N GLU A 43 -3.11 13.99 -4.57
CA GLU A 43 -3.43 15.22 -5.31
C GLU A 43 -3.57 14.97 -6.82
N SER A 44 -2.67 14.17 -7.40
CA SER A 44 -2.70 13.81 -8.82
C SER A 44 -3.94 12.97 -9.16
N SER A 45 -4.28 11.99 -8.33
CA SER A 45 -5.47 11.14 -8.52
C SER A 45 -6.77 11.95 -8.43
N LEU A 46 -6.87 12.86 -7.45
CA LEU A 46 -8.00 13.79 -7.31
C LEU A 46 -8.10 14.75 -8.49
N ALA A 47 -6.99 15.32 -8.95
CA ALA A 47 -6.96 16.20 -10.12
C ALA A 47 -7.40 15.49 -11.40
N PHE A 48 -7.00 14.22 -11.59
CA PHE A 48 -7.43 13.43 -12.73
C PHE A 48 -8.92 13.04 -12.64
N SER A 49 -9.44 12.72 -11.45
CA SER A 49 -10.89 12.51 -11.23
C SER A 49 -11.70 13.71 -11.69
N ASN A 50 -11.31 14.92 -11.24
CA ASN A 50 -11.95 16.15 -11.65
C ASN A 50 -11.88 16.38 -13.18
N THR A 51 -10.83 15.90 -13.83
CA THR A 51 -10.68 15.98 -15.29
C THR A 51 -11.66 15.07 -16.00
N LEU A 52 -11.82 13.82 -15.54
CA LEU A 52 -12.81 12.88 -16.07
C LEU A 52 -14.25 13.36 -15.84
N GLU A 53 -14.56 13.89 -14.67
CA GLU A 53 -15.87 14.45 -14.34
C GLU A 53 -16.25 15.62 -15.25
N LYS A 54 -15.31 16.53 -15.53
CA LYS A 54 -15.50 17.64 -16.49
C LYS A 54 -15.74 17.15 -17.92
N ALA A 55 -15.20 15.99 -18.27
CA ALA A 55 -15.45 15.33 -19.55
C ALA A 55 -16.74 14.48 -19.56
N GLY A 56 -17.55 14.55 -18.50
CA GLY A 56 -18.84 13.84 -18.40
C GLY A 56 -18.71 12.36 -18.03
N MET A 57 -17.53 11.92 -17.60
CA MET A 57 -17.26 10.55 -17.18
C MET A 57 -17.41 10.40 -15.67
N LYS A 58 -17.77 9.20 -15.22
CA LYS A 58 -17.89 8.89 -13.78
C LYS A 58 -16.55 8.40 -13.28
N SER A 59 -16.05 8.96 -12.18
CA SER A 59 -14.84 8.48 -11.52
C SER A 59 -14.94 8.48 -10.01
N VAL A 60 -14.11 7.65 -9.37
CA VAL A 60 -13.91 7.58 -7.92
C VAL A 60 -12.42 7.40 -7.64
N VAL A 61 -11.91 8.08 -6.61
CA VAL A 61 -10.59 7.82 -6.02
C VAL A 61 -10.81 7.01 -4.74
N PRO A 62 -10.51 5.70 -4.74
CA PRO A 62 -10.74 4.87 -3.56
C PRO A 62 -9.82 5.21 -2.40
N SER A 63 -10.31 5.04 -1.18
CA SER A 63 -9.48 5.07 0.03
C SER A 63 -8.87 3.69 0.32
N PRO A 64 -7.70 3.61 0.98
CA PRO A 64 -7.16 2.32 1.42
C PRO A 64 -8.16 1.52 2.26
N GLY A 65 -8.39 0.27 1.90
CA GLY A 65 -9.35 -0.62 2.57
C GLY A 65 -10.82 -0.38 2.21
N GLN A 66 -11.12 0.54 1.29
CA GLN A 66 -12.49 0.76 0.80
C GLN A 66 -12.94 -0.39 -0.11
N GLU A 67 -14.12 -0.95 0.19
CA GLU A 67 -14.79 -1.92 -0.67
C GLU A 67 -15.76 -1.23 -1.64
N ILE A 68 -15.79 -1.68 -2.90
CA ILE A 68 -16.66 -1.16 -3.95
C ILE A 68 -17.40 -2.33 -4.59
N GLN A 69 -18.75 -2.30 -4.54
CA GLN A 69 -19.58 -3.30 -5.19
C GLN A 69 -19.83 -2.90 -6.65
N LEU A 70 -19.51 -3.81 -7.57
CA LEU A 70 -19.68 -3.62 -9.01
C LEU A 70 -21.00 -4.23 -9.48
N GLU A 71 -21.77 -3.49 -10.25
CA GLU A 71 -22.96 -4.01 -10.93
C GLU A 71 -22.67 -4.37 -12.40
N PRO A 72 -23.37 -5.36 -12.99
CA PRO A 72 -23.12 -5.85 -14.35
C PRO A 72 -23.23 -4.80 -15.48
N ASN A 73 -23.78 -3.61 -15.22
CA ASN A 73 -23.99 -2.54 -16.20
C ASN A 73 -22.98 -1.37 -16.08
N GLY A 74 -21.88 -1.56 -15.36
CA GLY A 74 -20.86 -0.52 -15.18
C GLY A 74 -21.28 0.59 -14.22
N ALA A 75 -22.47 0.50 -13.63
CA ALA A 75 -22.76 1.25 -12.42
C ALA A 75 -21.97 0.62 -11.27
N ALA A 76 -21.22 1.42 -10.53
CA ALA A 76 -20.90 1.06 -9.16
C ALA A 76 -21.59 2.10 -8.28
N LYS A 77 -22.35 1.62 -7.30
CA LYS A 77 -22.75 2.49 -6.20
C LYS A 77 -21.62 2.43 -5.20
N ALA A 78 -21.19 3.60 -4.70
CA ALA A 78 -20.51 3.62 -3.42
C ALA A 78 -21.48 3.02 -2.41
N VAL A 79 -21.31 1.74 -2.13
CA VAL A 79 -22.10 1.11 -1.09
C VAL A 79 -21.57 1.72 0.19
N LYS A 80 -22.46 2.40 0.92
CA LYS A 80 -22.24 2.61 2.35
C LYS A 80 -22.34 1.24 2.99
N PHE A 81 -21.30 0.44 2.83
CA PHE A 81 -21.03 -0.55 3.85
C PHE A 81 -20.89 0.28 5.13
N PRO A 82 -21.43 -0.17 6.28
CA PRO A 82 -20.87 0.33 7.52
C PRO A 82 -19.37 0.28 7.33
N GLU A 83 -18.66 1.35 7.67
CA GLU A 83 -17.23 1.17 7.89
C GLU A 83 -17.17 0.06 8.95
N HIS A 84 -17.00 -1.17 8.48
CA HIS A 84 -16.03 -2.05 9.02
C HIS A 84 -14.79 -1.28 8.62
N PRO A 85 -14.20 -0.45 9.52
CA PRO A 85 -12.78 -0.30 9.40
C PRO A 85 -12.31 -1.72 9.10
N VAL A 86 -11.55 -1.89 8.02
CA VAL A 86 -10.52 -2.89 8.10
C VAL A 86 -9.77 -2.46 9.36
N LEU A 87 -10.24 -2.95 10.51
CA LEU A 87 -9.40 -3.28 11.60
C LEU A 87 -8.48 -4.28 10.90
N LEU A 88 -7.42 -3.76 10.28
CA LEU A 88 -6.11 -4.00 10.82
C LEU A 88 -6.35 -3.87 12.31
N ARG A 89 -6.82 -4.95 12.93
CA ARG A 89 -6.93 -5.09 14.37
C ARG A 89 -5.45 -5.07 14.66
N GLY A 90 -4.88 -3.86 14.73
CA GLY A 90 -3.47 -3.63 14.48
C GLY A 90 -2.81 -4.63 15.37
N GLU A 91 -2.16 -5.64 14.77
CA GLU A 91 -2.06 -6.95 15.41
C GLU A 91 -1.65 -6.69 16.85
N ALA A 92 -2.53 -7.06 17.79
CA ALA A 92 -2.38 -6.57 19.15
C ALA A 92 -0.96 -6.93 19.54
N LEU A 93 -0.16 -5.96 20.01
CA LEU A 93 1.25 -6.21 20.29
C LEU A 93 1.48 -7.53 21.09
N PRO A 94 0.58 -7.91 22.03
CA PRO A 94 0.61 -9.25 22.65
C PRO A 94 0.39 -10.45 21.70
N SER A 95 -0.52 -10.38 20.72
CA SER A 95 -0.77 -11.48 19.76
C SER A 95 0.43 -11.70 18.84
N VAL A 96 1.01 -10.64 18.26
CA VAL A 96 2.22 -10.74 17.42
C VAL A 96 3.38 -11.36 18.20
N LEU A 97 3.59 -10.89 19.44
CA LEU A 97 4.61 -11.46 20.31
C LEU A 97 4.34 -12.94 20.62
N THR A 98 3.07 -13.33 20.81
CA THR A 98 2.70 -14.74 21.01
C THR A 98 3.03 -15.58 19.78
N GLU A 99 2.70 -15.11 18.58
CA GLU A 99 2.99 -15.80 17.32
C GLU A 99 4.49 -15.93 17.07
N ILE A 100 5.27 -14.86 17.31
CA ILE A 100 6.73 -14.89 17.23
C ILE A 100 7.31 -15.92 18.20
N LEU A 101 6.80 -15.99 19.44
CA LEU A 101 7.24 -16.98 20.43
C LEU A 101 6.91 -18.41 19.96
N THR A 102 5.71 -18.65 19.43
CA THR A 102 5.33 -19.96 18.89
C THR A 102 6.25 -20.40 17.75
N LEU A 103 6.54 -19.50 16.79
CA LEU A 103 7.46 -19.77 15.69
C LEU A 103 8.88 -20.04 16.19
N ALA A 104 9.39 -19.22 17.11
CA ALA A 104 10.72 -19.38 17.69
C ALA A 104 10.86 -20.71 18.47
N SER A 105 9.82 -21.12 19.20
CA SER A 105 9.77 -22.40 19.88
C SER A 105 9.83 -23.58 18.90
N GLY A 106 9.04 -23.54 17.82
CA GLY A 106 9.07 -24.57 16.78
C GLY A 106 10.44 -24.66 16.10
N LEU A 107 11.04 -23.53 15.77
CA LEU A 107 12.39 -23.49 15.19
C LEU A 107 13.44 -24.09 16.13
N ARG A 108 13.39 -23.79 17.43
CA ARG A 108 14.32 -24.35 18.41
C ARG A 108 14.28 -25.89 18.44
N GLU A 109 13.11 -26.47 18.23
CA GLU A 109 12.92 -27.94 18.22
C GLU A 109 13.40 -28.58 16.91
N SER A 110 13.42 -27.82 15.81
CA SER A 110 13.81 -28.30 14.48
C SER A 110 15.25 -27.95 14.06
N VAL A 111 15.94 -27.06 14.77
CA VAL A 111 17.30 -26.63 14.42
C VAL A 111 18.28 -27.80 14.62
N PRO A 112 19.00 -28.24 13.56
CA PRO A 112 20.05 -29.26 13.68
C PRO A 112 21.17 -28.79 14.63
N ALA A 113 21.83 -29.74 15.30
CA ALA A 113 22.93 -29.43 16.22
C ALA A 113 24.14 -28.76 15.54
N GLU A 114 24.30 -28.98 14.23
CA GLU A 114 25.24 -28.26 13.37
C GLU A 114 24.49 -27.14 12.66
N GLY A 115 24.87 -25.89 12.95
CA GLY A 115 24.16 -24.70 12.47
C GLY A 115 24.10 -24.64 10.95
N ASP A 116 22.93 -24.28 10.43
CA ASP A 116 22.71 -24.01 9.01
C ASP A 116 23.21 -22.58 8.69
N GLU A 117 24.17 -22.47 7.76
CA GLU A 117 24.77 -21.19 7.35
C GLU A 117 23.74 -20.21 6.76
N ASP A 118 22.65 -20.70 6.19
CA ASP A 118 21.61 -19.87 5.58
C ASP A 118 20.59 -19.36 6.61
N ILE A 119 20.39 -20.09 7.72
CA ILE A 119 19.39 -19.76 8.75
C ILE A 119 19.95 -18.75 9.76
N LEU A 120 21.24 -18.83 10.08
CA LEU A 120 21.86 -17.98 11.10
C LEU A 120 21.68 -16.47 10.85
N PRO A 121 21.88 -15.94 9.62
CA PRO A 121 21.66 -14.51 9.33
C PRO A 121 20.21 -14.07 9.57
N LEU A 122 19.22 -14.92 9.24
CA LEU A 122 17.80 -14.61 9.43
C LEU A 122 17.43 -14.51 10.91
N LEU A 123 17.96 -15.40 11.74
CA LEU A 123 17.77 -15.36 13.19
C LEU A 123 18.45 -14.12 13.81
N GLN A 124 19.63 -13.74 13.30
CA GLN A 124 20.32 -12.52 13.73
C GLN A 124 19.53 -11.26 13.37
N SER A 125 18.99 -11.16 12.16
CA SER A 125 18.13 -10.03 11.76
C SER A 125 16.88 -9.95 12.64
N THR A 126 16.22 -11.09 12.90
CA THR A 126 15.05 -11.15 13.78
C THR A 126 15.36 -10.66 15.19
N LYS A 127 16.51 -11.07 15.76
CA LYS A 127 16.99 -10.57 17.07
C LYS A 127 17.14 -9.05 17.09
N VAL A 128 17.82 -8.47 16.10
CA VAL A 128 18.05 -7.01 16.01
C VAL A 128 16.73 -6.24 15.92
N LEU A 129 15.76 -6.74 15.16
CA LEU A 129 14.42 -6.13 15.05
C LEU A 129 13.68 -6.14 16.39
N LEU A 130 13.72 -7.25 17.13
CA LEU A 130 13.12 -7.36 18.46
C LEU A 130 13.80 -6.45 19.49
N GLU A 131 15.13 -6.35 19.47
CA GLU A 131 15.88 -5.42 20.33
C GLU A 131 15.52 -3.96 20.03
N THR A 132 15.37 -3.61 18.76
CA THR A 132 14.94 -2.28 18.31
C THR A 132 13.52 -1.96 18.80
N ALA A 133 12.59 -2.91 18.65
CA ALA A 133 11.22 -2.77 19.13
C ALA A 133 11.18 -2.54 20.66
N ARG A 134 11.99 -3.30 21.42
CA ARG A 134 12.14 -3.13 22.87
C ARG A 134 12.65 -1.74 23.24
N GLY A 135 13.66 -1.22 22.54
CA GLY A 135 14.20 0.13 22.77
C GLY A 135 13.18 1.24 22.51
N LYS A 136 12.36 1.11 21.46
CA LYS A 136 11.28 2.07 21.18
C LYS A 136 10.17 2.02 22.24
N LEU A 137 9.85 0.82 22.75
CA LEU A 137 8.88 0.66 23.84
C LEU A 137 9.36 1.29 25.15
N SER A 138 10.64 1.15 25.50
CA SER A 138 11.19 1.78 26.70
C SER A 138 11.24 3.30 26.58
N ALA A 139 11.57 3.84 25.41
CA ALA A 139 11.59 5.28 25.16
C ALA A 139 10.21 5.95 25.21
N LYS A 140 9.12 5.22 24.89
CA LYS A 140 7.74 5.72 25.01
C LYS A 140 7.19 5.71 26.44
N LYS A 141 7.86 5.05 27.38
CA LYS A 141 7.45 4.94 28.80
C LYS A 141 8.18 5.94 29.72
N ALA A 142 9.16 6.67 29.19
CA ALA A 142 9.89 7.75 29.87
C ALA A 142 9.30 9.10 29.47
#